data_AF-A0A2V9TN88-F1
#
_entry.id   AF-A0A2V9TN88-F1
#
_cell.length_a   1.000
_cell.length_b   1.000
_cell.length_c   1.000
_cell.angle_alpha   90.00
_cell.angle_beta   90.00
_cell.angle_gamma   90.00
#
_symmetry.space_group_name_H-M   'P 1'
#
loop_
_entity.id
_entity.type
_entity.pdbx_description
1 polymer ?
#
loop_
_entity_poly.entity_id
_entity_poly.type
_entity_poly.pdbx_seq_one_letter_code
_entity_poly.pdbx_strand_id
1 'polypeptide(L)' 'MSPQLLDPVLLQTDFPELELHASGKVRDVYQLDNDHLLFIATDRISAFDYVLATGIPHKGRVLSQLSLFW' A
#
# COMPACT_ATOMS: atom_id res chain seq x y z
N MET A 1 22.08 -19.53 -9.82
CA MET A 1 20.96 -18.58 -9.98
C MET A 1 20.52 -18.21 -8.58
N SER A 2 20.85 -16.99 -8.13
CA SER A 2 20.44 -16.56 -6.78
C SER A 2 18.92 -16.40 -6.77
N PRO A 3 18.18 -16.89 -5.76
CA PRO A 3 16.78 -16.57 -5.61
C PRO A 3 16.69 -15.10 -5.20
N GLN A 4 16.74 -14.19 -6.17
CA GLN A 4 16.01 -12.94 -6.03
C GLN A 4 14.55 -13.37 -5.94
N LEU A 5 13.87 -13.18 -4.81
CA LEU A 5 12.41 -13.31 -4.56
C LEU A 5 12.29 -13.59 -3.05
N LEU A 6 11.97 -12.62 -2.20
CA LEU A 6 10.68 -11.93 -2.16
C LEU A 6 10.90 -10.45 -1.82
N ASP A 7 10.24 -9.54 -2.53
CA ASP A 7 10.10 -8.17 -2.02
C ASP A 7 9.43 -8.25 -0.63
N PRO A 8 9.87 -7.46 0.36
CA PRO A 8 9.24 -7.46 1.67
C PRO A 8 7.77 -7.07 1.57
N VAL A 9 6.92 -7.74 2.34
CA VAL A 9 5.49 -7.43 2.44
C VAL A 9 5.30 -6.03 2.98
N LEU A 10 4.65 -5.16 2.20
CA LEU A 10 4.46 -3.76 2.59
C LEU A 10 3.27 -3.61 3.55
N LEU A 11 3.53 -3.65 4.86
CA LEU A 11 2.50 -3.45 5.89
C LEU A 11 2.37 -2.00 6.35
N GLN A 12 3.45 -1.23 6.28
CA GLN A 12 3.51 0.16 6.73
C GLN A 12 4.28 0.99 5.69
N THR A 13 3.81 2.20 5.47
CA THR A 13 4.53 3.23 4.71
C THR A 13 5.05 4.28 5.67
N ASP A 14 6.24 4.81 5.37
CA ASP A 14 6.82 5.93 6.11
C ASP A 14 7.57 6.81 5.10
N PHE A 15 7.01 8.00 4.88
CA PHE A 15 7.55 9.03 3.99
C PHE A 15 7.62 10.32 4.79
N PRO A 16 8.72 10.56 5.55
CA PRO A 16 8.80 11.68 6.49
C PRO A 16 8.74 13.05 5.81
N GLU A 17 8.99 13.10 4.50
CA GLU A 17 8.92 14.32 3.68
C GLU A 17 7.51 14.63 3.17
N LEU A 18 6.54 13.72 3.35
CA LEU A 18 5.16 13.87 2.90
C LEU A 18 4.19 13.89 4.08
N GLU A 19 3.17 14.74 4.00
CA GLU A 19 2.09 14.73 4.99
C GLU A 19 1.20 13.49 4.79
N LEU A 20 1.03 12.69 5.85
CA LEU A 20 0.07 11.58 5.85
C LEU A 20 -1.35 12.15 5.95
N HIS A 21 -2.02 12.25 4.82
CA HIS A 21 -3.39 12.77 4.74
C HIS A 21 -4.40 11.80 5.37
N ALA A 22 -4.29 10.51 5.09
CA ALA A 22 -5.15 9.48 5.68
C ALA A 22 -4.49 8.10 5.65
N SER A 23 -4.78 7.27 6.66
CA SER A 23 -4.44 5.84 6.66
C SER A 23 -5.70 5.01 6.83
N GLY A 24 -6.01 4.19 5.82
CA GLY A 24 -7.13 3.26 5.81
C GLY A 24 -6.68 1.81 6.04
N LYS A 25 -7.66 0.88 6.04
CA LYS A 25 -7.41 -0.56 6.24
C LYS A 25 -6.31 -1.11 5.31
N VAL A 26 -6.31 -0.71 4.04
CA VAL A 26 -5.43 -1.28 2.99
C VAL A 26 -4.76 -0.25 2.07
N ARG A 27 -4.94 1.04 2.34
CA ARG A 27 -4.31 2.13 1.60
C ARG A 27 -3.84 3.22 2.54
N ASP A 28 -2.70 3.79 2.22
CA ASP A 28 -2.20 5.02 2.83
C ASP A 28 -2.25 6.13 1.77
N VAL A 29 -2.66 7.32 2.17
CA VAL A 29 -2.82 8.49 1.30
C VAL A 29 -1.94 9.60 1.84
N TYR A 30 -1.04 10.08 0.99
CA TYR A 30 -0.14 11.17 1.30
C TYR A 30 -0.50 12.40 0.46
N GLN A 31 -0.28 13.58 1.01
CA GLN A 31 -0.35 14.81 0.25
C GLN A 31 0.99 15.04 -0.45
N LEU A 32 0.96 15.22 -1.78
CA LEU A 32 2.16 15.57 -2.56
C LEU A 32 2.36 17.08 -2.63
N ASP A 33 1.26 17.81 -2.86
CA ASP A 33 1.19 19.27 -2.86
C ASP A 33 -0.26 19.72 -2.59
N ASN A 34 -0.60 20.97 -2.87
CA ASN A 34 -1.93 21.51 -2.60
C ASN A 34 -3.05 20.87 -3.43
N ASP A 35 -2.73 20.27 -4.57
CA ASP A 35 -3.70 19.81 -5.56
C ASP A 35 -3.60 18.30 -5.86
N HIS A 36 -2.54 17.62 -5.39
CA HIS A 36 -2.29 16.22 -5.67
C HIS A 36 -2.16 15.34 -4.41
N LEU A 37 -2.74 14.14 -4.51
CA LEU A 37 -2.63 13.07 -3.51
C LEU A 37 -1.90 11.86 -4.09
N LEU A 38 -1.04 11.25 -3.28
CA LEU A 38 -0.41 9.97 -3.55
C LEU A 38 -1.18 8.85 -2.84
N PHE A 39 -1.78 7.96 -3.62
CA PHE A 39 -2.45 6.77 -3.10
C PHE A 39 -1.50 5.56 -3.15
N ILE A 40 -1.25 4.96 -2.00
CA ILE A 40 -0.40 3.76 -1.87
C ILE A 40 -1.28 2.59 -1.45
N ALA A 41 -1.45 1.61 -2.35
CA ALA A 41 -2.05 0.32 -1.99
C ALA A 41 -1.00 -0.56 -1.30
N THR A 42 -1.25 -0.90 -0.04
CA THR A 42 -0.35 -1.74 0.75
C THR A 42 -0.69 -3.23 0.60
N ASP A 43 0.16 -4.09 1.15
CA ASP A 43 -0.09 -5.54 1.20
C ASP A 43 -0.98 -5.95 2.38
N ARG A 44 -1.39 -4.98 3.23
CA ARG A 44 -2.40 -5.20 4.27
C ARG A 44 -3.70 -5.72 3.65
N ILE A 45 -4.33 -6.68 4.32
CA ILE A 45 -5.61 -7.26 3.93
C ILE A 45 -6.57 -7.19 5.13
N SER A 46 -7.86 -6.96 4.85
CA SER A 46 -8.89 -6.98 5.87
C SER A 46 -9.99 -7.98 5.54
N ALA A 47 -10.48 -8.67 6.56
CA ALA A 47 -11.65 -9.55 6.47
C ALA A 47 -12.43 -9.45 7.79
N PHE A 48 -13.76 -9.57 7.75
CA PHE A 48 -14.63 -9.47 8.93
C PHE A 48 -14.36 -8.20 9.76
N ASP A 49 -14.23 -7.06 9.06
CA ASP A 49 -13.88 -5.76 9.64
C ASP A 49 -12.55 -5.64 10.40
N TYR A 50 -11.69 -6.66 10.32
CA TYR A 50 -10.39 -6.70 10.97
C TYR A 50 -9.25 -6.65 9.95
N VAL A 51 -8.20 -5.87 10.22
CA VAL A 51 -6.95 -5.89 9.44
C VAL A 51 -6.08 -7.02 9.96
N LEU A 52 -5.73 -7.97 9.10
CA LEU A 52 -4.98 -9.16 9.51
C LEU A 52 -3.53 -8.80 9.87
N ALA A 53 -2.94 -9.57 10.79
CA ALA A 53 -1.54 -9.37 11.22
C ALA A 53 -0.52 -9.68 10.12
N THR A 54 -0.91 -10.49 9.13
CA THR A 54 -0.09 -10.83 7.96
C THR A 54 -0.65 -10.16 6.71
N GLY A 55 0.26 -9.74 5.82
CA GLY A 55 -0.10 -9.21 4.50
C GLY A 55 -0.01 -10.29 3.42
N ILE A 56 -0.54 -9.96 2.25
CA ILE A 56 -0.40 -10.79 1.05
C ILE A 56 0.68 -10.15 0.16
N PRO A 57 1.86 -10.79 -0.03
CA PRO A 57 2.94 -10.22 -0.82
C PRO A 57 2.45 -9.78 -2.20
N HIS A 58 2.86 -8.58 -2.62
CA HIS A 58 2.55 -7.99 -3.93
C HIS A 58 1.07 -7.66 -4.19
N LYS A 59 0.16 -7.86 -3.24
CA LYS A 59 -1.26 -7.51 -3.43
C LYS A 59 -1.41 -6.04 -3.80
N GLY A 60 -0.72 -5.14 -3.09
CA GLY A 60 -0.77 -3.71 -3.37
C GLY A 60 -0.40 -3.40 -4.82
N ARG A 61 0.71 -4.00 -5.29
CA ARG A 61 1.20 -3.87 -6.67
C ARG A 61 0.17 -4.34 -7.71
N VAL A 62 -0.38 -5.54 -7.54
CA VAL A 62 -1.37 -6.10 -8.48
C VAL A 62 -2.64 -5.25 -8.52
N LEU A 63 -3.14 -4.84 -7.35
CA LEU A 63 -4.36 -4.02 -7.28
C LEU A 63 -4.14 -2.62 -7.86
N SER A 64 -2.97 -2.00 -7.66
CA SER A 64 -2.63 -0.73 -8.31
C SER A 64 -2.62 -0.86 -9.84
N GLN A 65 -2.07 -1.95 -10.38
CA GLN A 65 -2.07 -2.19 -11.84
C GLN A 65 -3.48 -2.41 -12.38
N LEU A 66 -4.33 -3.16 -11.64
CA LEU A 66 -5.73 -3.34 -12.03
C LEU A 66 -6.50 -2.00 -12.01
N SER A 67 -6.23 -1.13 -11.03
CA SER A 67 -6.83 0.21 -10.99
C SER A 67 -6.33 1.16 -12.09
N LEU A 68 -5.14 0.94 -12.65
CA LEU A 68 -4.67 1.69 -13.83
C LEU A 68 -5.30 1.19 -15.13
N PHE A 69 -5.69 -0.08 -15.17
CA PHE A 69 -6.32 -0.69 -16.34
C PHE A 69 -7.79 -0.28 -16.51
N TRP A 70 -8.54 -0.23 -15.40
CA TRP A 70 -9.95 0.16 -15.37
C TRP A 70 -10.14 1.67 -15.27
#